data_AF-A0ABD6EQ37-F1
#
_entry.id   AF-A0ABD6EQ37-F1
#
_cell.length_a   1.000
_cell.length_b   1.000
_cell.length_c   1.000
_cell.angle_alpha   90.00
_cell.angle_beta   90.00
_cell.angle_gamma   90.00
#
_symmetry.space_group_name_H-M   'P 1'
#
loop_
_entity.id
_entity.type
_entity.pdbx_description
1 polymer ?
#
loop_
_entity_poly.entity_id
_entity_poly.type
_entity_poly.pdbx_seq_one_letter_code
_entity_poly.pdbx_strand_id
1 'polypeptide(L)'
;MVVRNWLAVIIFQISTEKNPSSDYDIAQECDSFPWQNIRLPDTLQPTDYKLVINLNLTTFAIVGRVRIRVKVKKPTTFLVLHARGLNATLIKISVGRRLIRTTMVSSEKLL
;
A
#
# COMPACT_ATOMS: atom_id res chain seq x y z
N MET A 1 -14.37 -7.08 -26.19
CA MET A 1 -13.08 -7.50 -25.60
C MET A 1 -12.63 -6.42 -24.63
N VAL A 2 -12.97 -6.54 -23.34
CA VAL A 2 -12.63 -5.51 -22.33
C VAL A 2 -11.23 -5.83 -21.81
N VAL A 3 -10.25 -5.04 -22.20
CA VAL A 3 -8.90 -5.12 -21.64
C VAL A 3 -9.00 -4.58 -20.21
N ARG A 4 -9.21 -5.47 -19.24
CA ARG A 4 -9.12 -5.13 -17.82
C ARG A 4 -7.64 -4.94 -17.47
N ASN A 5 -7.17 -3.70 -17.58
CA ASN A 5 -5.85 -3.32 -17.11
C ASN A 5 -5.91 -3.15 -15.58
N TRP A 6 -5.73 -4.25 -14.86
CA TRP A 6 -5.65 -4.24 -13.40
C TRP A 6 -4.29 -3.67 -12.99
N LEU A 7 -4.31 -2.45 -12.44
CA LEU A 7 -3.18 -1.97 -11.64
C LEU A 7 -3.34 -2.57 -10.25
N ALA A 8 -2.36 -3.37 -9.85
CA ALA A 8 -2.27 -3.84 -8.47
C ALA A 8 -1.72 -2.69 -7.59
N VAL A 9 -2.50 -2.33 -6.58
CA VAL A 9 -2.26 -1.19 -5.71
C VAL A 9 -2.37 -1.69 -4.27
N ILE A 10 -1.33 -1.42 -3.46
CA ILE A 10 -1.34 -1.72 -2.03
C ILE A 10 -1.66 -0.44 -1.27
N ILE A 11 -2.58 -0.52 -0.32
CA ILE A 11 -2.90 0.57 0.60
C ILE A 11 -2.53 0.19 2.03
N PHE A 12 -1.96 1.17 2.73
CA PHE A 12 -1.67 1.08 4.14
C PHE A 12 -2.51 2.09 4.89
N GLN A 13 -3.38 1.63 5.78
CA GLN A 13 -4.07 2.51 6.71
C GLN A 13 -3.16 2.79 7.91
N ILE A 14 -3.00 4.06 8.22
CA ILE A 14 -2.31 4.58 9.40
C ILE A 14 -3.38 4.72 10.48
N SER A 15 -3.29 3.91 11.54
CA SER A 15 -4.20 4.04 12.67
C SER A 15 -3.70 5.09 13.65
N THR A 16 -4.51 6.13 13.82
CA THR A 16 -4.48 7.00 15.00
C THR A 16 -5.67 6.61 15.87
N GLU A 17 -5.46 6.41 17.17
CA GLU A 17 -6.49 5.97 18.12
C GLU A 17 -7.71 6.93 18.08
N LYS A 18 -8.82 6.47 17.50
CA LYS A 18 -10.13 7.10 17.63
C LYS A 18 -11.21 6.01 17.58
N ASN A 19 -11.97 5.89 18.66
CA ASN A 19 -13.09 4.95 18.82
C ASN A 19 -14.12 5.11 17.69
N PRO A 20 -14.50 4.05 16.97
CA PRO A 20 -15.59 4.11 16.00
C PRO A 20 -16.92 3.75 16.68
N SER A 21 -17.88 4.68 16.65
CA SER A 21 -19.29 4.42 16.92
C SER A 21 -19.93 3.70 15.73
N SER A 22 -20.75 2.70 16.06
CA SER A 22 -21.42 1.71 15.22
C SER A 22 -22.39 2.27 14.17
N ASP A 23 -22.27 1.79 12.92
CA ASP A 23 -23.32 1.09 12.15
C ASP A 23 -22.73 0.73 10.77
N TYR A 24 -22.71 -0.54 10.35
CA TYR A 24 -22.21 -0.92 9.02
C TYR A 24 -23.13 -1.98 8.40
N ASP A 25 -23.87 -1.54 7.38
CA ASP A 25 -24.78 -2.34 6.57
C ASP A 25 -24.06 -3.11 5.45
N ILE A 26 -24.61 -4.29 5.12
CA ILE A 26 -24.04 -5.38 4.31
C ILE A 26 -24.09 -5.10 2.79
N ALA A 27 -23.62 -3.92 2.36
CA ALA A 27 -23.36 -3.57 0.95
C ALA A 27 -21.86 -3.33 0.65
N GLN A 28 -21.00 -3.60 1.64
CA GLN A 28 -19.67 -3.00 1.80
C GLN A 28 -18.51 -3.84 1.23
N GLU A 29 -18.71 -4.64 0.18
CA GLU A 29 -17.63 -5.52 -0.33
C GLU A 29 -16.91 -4.93 -1.56
N CYS A 30 -17.51 -3.95 -2.25
CA CYS A 30 -16.84 -3.18 -3.32
C CYS A 30 -16.40 -1.76 -2.89
N ASP A 31 -16.81 -1.29 -1.71
CA ASP A 31 -16.43 0.02 -1.13
C ASP A 31 -15.14 -0.03 -0.27
N SER A 32 -14.49 -1.18 -0.17
CA SER A 32 -13.42 -1.43 0.80
C SER A 32 -12.06 -0.82 0.41
N PHE A 33 -11.90 -0.31 -0.81
CA PHE A 33 -10.64 0.29 -1.24
C PHE A 33 -10.70 1.82 -1.22
N PRO A 34 -9.94 2.50 -0.32
CA PRO A 34 -10.07 3.94 -0.10
C PRO A 34 -9.51 4.81 -1.25
N TRP A 35 -9.07 4.19 -2.36
CA TRP A 35 -8.56 4.91 -3.52
C TRP A 35 -9.00 4.31 -4.86
N GLN A 36 -10.05 4.88 -5.45
CA GLN A 36 -10.67 4.32 -6.66
C GLN A 36 -10.05 4.83 -7.98
N ASN A 37 -9.05 5.70 -7.94
CA ASN A 37 -8.44 6.27 -9.14
C ASN A 37 -7.22 5.44 -9.61
N ILE A 38 -7.13 5.23 -10.92
CA ILE A 38 -5.96 4.65 -11.59
C ILE A 38 -4.65 5.40 -11.28
N ARG A 39 -4.71 6.72 -11.13
CA ARG A 39 -3.58 7.56 -10.74
C ARG A 39 -3.46 7.60 -9.22
N LEU A 40 -2.24 7.50 -8.69
CA LEU A 40 -1.99 7.64 -7.26
C LEU A 40 -2.45 9.02 -6.72
N PRO A 41 -2.82 9.09 -5.43
CA PRO A 41 -3.11 10.37 -4.78
C PRO A 41 -1.86 11.27 -4.73
N ASP A 42 -2.06 12.57 -4.92
CA ASP A 42 -1.00 13.58 -4.73
C ASP A 42 -0.82 14.00 -3.24
N THR A 43 -1.15 13.11 -2.31
CA THR A 43 -1.00 13.35 -0.87
C THR A 43 0.45 13.20 -0.41
N LEU A 44 1.22 12.35 -1.10
CA LEU A 44 2.59 12.00 -0.78
C LEU A 44 3.48 12.17 -2.02
N GLN A 45 4.70 12.66 -1.80
CA GLN A 45 5.73 12.74 -2.83
C GLN A 45 6.96 11.95 -2.42
N PRO A 46 7.32 10.87 -3.13
CA PRO A 46 8.58 10.18 -2.92
C PRO A 46 9.77 11.11 -3.15
N THR A 47 10.78 11.05 -2.28
CA THR A 47 12.01 11.84 -2.39
C THR A 47 13.24 10.97 -2.63
N ASP A 48 13.25 9.73 -2.15
CA ASP A 48 14.37 8.80 -2.32
C ASP A 48 13.90 7.35 -2.22
N TYR A 49 14.50 6.51 -3.06
CA TYR A 49 14.33 5.07 -3.03
C TYR A 49 15.68 4.42 -2.76
N LYS A 50 15.73 3.55 -1.75
CA LYS A 50 16.81 2.58 -1.59
C LYS A 50 16.29 1.20 -1.92
N LEU A 51 16.83 0.61 -2.97
CA LEU A 51 16.44 -0.67 -3.51
C LEU A 51 17.60 -1.66 -3.35
N VAL A 52 17.33 -2.79 -2.70
CA VAL A 52 18.25 -3.92 -2.60
C VAL A 52 17.55 -5.10 -3.25
N ILE A 53 18.17 -5.66 -4.30
CA ILE A 53 17.64 -6.79 -5.06
C ILE A 53 18.68 -7.89 -5.04
N ASN A 54 18.25 -9.09 -4.64
CA ASN A 54 19.01 -10.31 -4.70
C ASN A 54 18.32 -11.21 -5.74
N LEU A 55 19.00 -11.46 -6.85
CA LEU A 55 18.53 -12.31 -7.94
C LEU A 55 19.21 -13.68 -7.84
N ASN A 56 18.42 -14.75 -7.83
CA ASN A 56 18.92 -16.08 -8.12
C ASN A 56 18.74 -16.36 -9.61
N LEU A 57 19.82 -16.40 -10.38
CA LEU A 57 19.77 -16.58 -11.84
C LEU A 57 19.51 -18.04 -12.26
N THR A 58 19.64 -19.00 -11.35
CA THR A 58 19.34 -20.41 -11.61
C THR A 58 17.85 -20.70 -11.44
N THR A 59 17.23 -20.14 -10.40
CA THR A 59 15.79 -20.34 -10.11
C THR A 59 14.91 -19.20 -10.65
N PHE A 60 15.52 -18.12 -11.15
CA PHE A 60 14.87 -16.87 -11.52
C PHE A 60 14.05 -16.21 -10.39
N ALA A 61 14.37 -16.54 -9.14
CA ALA A 61 13.71 -15.96 -7.97
C ALA A 61 14.31 -14.60 -7.61
N ILE A 62 13.44 -13.64 -7.28
CA ILE A 62 13.81 -12.29 -6.86
C ILE A 62 13.40 -12.10 -5.40
N VAL A 63 14.36 -11.74 -4.55
CA VAL A 63 14.10 -11.34 -3.16
C VAL A 63 14.74 -9.97 -2.96
N GLY A 64 14.07 -9.09 -2.23
CA GLY A 64 14.63 -7.76 -2.04
C GLY A 64 13.93 -6.94 -0.98
N ARG A 65 14.42 -5.72 -0.82
CA ARG A 65 13.84 -4.74 0.07
C ARG A 65 13.82 -3.36 -0.60
N VAL A 66 12.68 -2.70 -0.47
CA VAL A 66 12.50 -1.30 -0.81
C VAL A 66 12.41 -0.46 0.47
N ARG A 67 13.10 0.68 0.50
CA ARG A 67 12.84 1.76 1.45
C ARG A 67 12.53 3.03 0.67
N ILE A 68 11.38 3.62 0.94
CA ILE A 68 10.91 4.84 0.28
C ILE A 68 10.90 5.96 1.32
N ARG A 69 11.65 7.04 1.07
CA ARG A 69 11.44 8.30 1.80
C ARG A 69 10.37 9.10 1.08
N VAL A 70 9.36 9.55 1.83
CA VAL A 70 8.23 10.31 1.30
C VAL A 70 8.08 11.63 2.05
N LYS A 71 7.75 12.68 1.32
CA LYS A 71 7.29 13.96 1.86
C LYS A 71 5.77 13.97 1.85
N VAL A 72 5.16 14.27 2.99
CA VAL A 72 3.70 14.43 3.09
C VAL A 72 3.34 15.83 2.60
N LYS A 73 2.61 15.92 1.49
CA LYS A 73 2.12 17.20 0.94
C LYS A 73 0.81 17.62 1.60
N LYS A 74 -0.07 16.66 1.87
CA LYS A 74 -1.39 16.85 2.49
C LYS A 74 -1.58 15.83 3.61
N PRO A 75 -2.21 16.19 4.74
CA PRO A 75 -2.55 15.24 5.79
C PRO A 75 -3.33 14.04 5.21
N THR A 76 -2.90 12.83 5.54
CA THR A 76 -3.53 11.60 5.05
C THR A 76 -3.40 10.48 6.07
N THR A 77 -4.40 9.62 6.13
CA THR A 77 -4.44 8.42 6.97
C THR A 77 -4.15 7.15 6.17
N PHE A 78 -3.88 7.27 4.87
CA PHE A 78 -3.58 6.12 4.02
C PHE A 78 -2.40 6.41 3.09
N LEU A 79 -1.64 5.36 2.80
CA LEU A 79 -0.52 5.40 1.86
C LEU A 79 -0.79 4.40 0.75
N VAL A 80 -0.89 4.90 -0.49
CA VAL A 80 -1.23 4.13 -1.68
C VAL A 80 0.02 3.96 -2.53
N LEU A 81 0.35 2.72 -2.92
CA LEU A 81 1.50 2.39 -3.75
C LEU A 81 1.11 1.40 -4.84
N HIS A 82 1.76 1.48 -6.00
CA HIS A 82 1.69 0.39 -6.96
C HIS A 82 2.58 -0.78 -6.54
N ALA A 83 2.04 -1.99 -6.63
CA ALA A 83 2.80 -3.22 -6.46
C ALA A 83 2.07 -4.33 -7.20
N ARG A 84 2.76 -5.01 -8.13
CA ARG A 84 2.20 -6.08 -8.94
C ARG A 84 3.09 -7.31 -8.89
N GLY A 85 2.52 -8.47 -8.59
CA GLY A 85 3.26 -9.73 -8.53
C GLY A 85 4.34 -9.74 -7.44
N LEU A 86 4.15 -8.97 -6.37
CA LEU A 86 5.08 -8.89 -5.24
C LEU A 86 4.43 -9.53 -4.02
N ASN A 87 5.09 -10.51 -3.41
CA ASN A 87 4.70 -11.02 -2.11
C ASN A 87 5.41 -10.20 -1.02
N ALA A 88 4.68 -9.25 -0.42
CA ALA A 88 5.23 -8.38 0.61
C ALA A 88 5.21 -9.07 1.98
N THR A 89 6.36 -9.60 2.40
CA THR A 89 6.50 -10.37 3.65
C THR A 89 6.64 -9.50 4.91
N LEU A 90 7.14 -8.27 4.77
CA LEU A 90 7.32 -7.35 5.88
C LEU A 90 7.15 -5.90 5.42
N ILE A 91 6.19 -5.21 6.03
CA ILE A 91 6.02 -3.77 5.85
C ILE A 91 6.22 -3.06 7.18
N LYS A 92 6.98 -1.95 7.16
CA LYS A 92 7.19 -1.06 8.30
C LYS A 92 7.10 0.38 7.82
N ILE A 93 6.32 1.17 8.53
CA ILE A 93 6.21 2.62 8.31
C ILE A 93 6.85 3.31 9.51
N SER A 94 7.64 4.36 9.26
CA SER A 94 8.27 5.16 10.31
C SER A 94 8.25 6.64 9.98
N VAL A 95 8.00 7.47 10.98
CA VAL A 95 8.17 8.93 10.91
C VAL A 95 9.38 9.29 11.76
N GLY A 96 10.45 9.76 11.10
CA GLY A 96 11.76 9.93 11.74
C GLY A 96 12.26 8.60 12.32
N ARG A 97 12.45 8.57 13.65
CA ARG A 97 12.89 7.36 14.38
C ARG A 97 11.72 6.52 14.93
N ARG A 98 10.47 7.00 14.82
CA ARG A 98 9.30 6.35 15.40
C ARG A 98 8.64 5.41 14.40
N LEU A 99 8.46 4.15 14.79
CA LEU A 99 7.64 3.20 14.02
C LEU A 99 6.15 3.50 14.21
N ILE A 100 5.39 3.38 13.14
CA ILE A 100 3.95 3.59 13.10
C ILE A 100 3.26 2.24 12.92
N ARG A 101 2.24 1.97 13.74
CA ARG A 101 1.35 0.83 13.54
C ARG A 101 0.57 1.06 12.25
N THR A 102 0.58 0.05 11.39
CA THR A 102 -0.11 0.11 10.11
C THR A 102 -0.84 -1.20 9.87
N THR A 103 -2.01 -1.10 9.27
CA THR A 103 -2.74 -2.25 8.76
C THR A 103 -2.64 -2.21 7.25
N MET A 104 -2.19 -3.31 6.65
CA MET A 104 -2.26 -3.49 5.21
C MET A 104 -3.73 -3.70 4.85
N VAL A 105 -4.25 -2.86 3.97
CA VAL A 105 -5.56 -3.03 3.34
C VAL A 105 -5.28 -3.43 1.90
N SER A 106 -5.29 -4.73 1.65
CA SER A 106 -5.07 -5.30 0.31
C SER A 106 -6.40 -5.43 -0.41
N SER A 107 -6.44 -5.02 -1.68
CA SER A 107 -7.58 -5.30 -2.58
C SER A 107 -7.55 -6.72 -3.17
N GLU A 108 -6.52 -7.52 -2.88
CA GLU A 108 -6.44 -8.89 -3.38
C GLU A 108 -7.10 -9.86 -2.40
N LYS A 109 -8.44 -9.85 -2.41
CA LYS A 109 -9.25 -11.02 -2.10
C LYS A 109 -10.51 -11.02 -2.97
N LEU A 110 -10.33 -11.22 -4.27
CA LEU A 110 -11.38 -11.68 -5.18
C LEU A 110 -10.84 -12.83 -6.02
N LEU A 111 -10.59 -13.95 -5.34
CA LEU A 111 -10.88 -15.31 -5.77
C LEU A 111 -11.17 -16.14 -4.53
#